data_AF-A0A8J2EHM1-F1
#
_entry.id   AF-A0A8J2EHM1-F1
#
_cell.length_a   1.000
_cell.length_b   1.000
_cell.length_c   1.000
_cell.angle_alpha   90.00
_cell.angle_beta   90.00
_cell.angle_gamma   90.00
#
_symmetry.space_group_name_H-M   'P 1'
#
loop_
_entity.id
_entity.type
_entity.pdbx_description
1 polymer ?
#
loop_
_entity_poly.entity_id
_entity_poly.type
_entity_poly.pdbx_seq_one_letter_code
_entity_poly.pdbx_strand_id
1 'polypeptide(L)' 'MEGKYRCEVTNDIPDFHTLRKVGYMHVVSLPQGSPEVLVEKQRYAIGETVKANCTTPPSNPATNVTWTVNGIPVPENL' A
#
# COMPACT_ATOMS: atom_id res chain seq x y z
N MET A 1 -7.46 -0.01 6.46
CA MET A 1 -8.47 0.34 7.49
C MET A 1 -7.69 0.54 8.77
N GLU A 2 -7.96 1.58 9.54
CA GLU A 2 -7.28 1.78 10.82
C GLU A 2 -8.29 2.10 11.92
N GLY A 3 -7.98 1.65 13.13
CA GLY A 3 -8.85 1.78 14.29
C GLY A 3 -8.06 2.14 15.53
N LYS A 4 -8.68 2.95 16.38
CA LYS A 4 -8.12 3.33 17.68
C LYS A 4 -8.60 2.35 18.74
N TYR A 5 -7.69 1.53 19.27
CA TYR A 5 -7.97 0.65 20.40
C TYR A 5 -7.60 1.35 21.71
N ARG A 6 -8.44 1.16 22.73
CA ARG A 6 -8.34 1.91 23.98
C ARG A 6 -8.46 0.97 25.16
N CYS A 7 -7.51 1.07 26.07
CA CYS A 7 -7.58 0.47 27.40
C CYS A 7 -7.98 1.57 28.40
N GLU A 8 -8.94 1.26 29.27
CA GLU A 8 -9.39 2.11 30.38
C GLU A 8 -9.33 1.32 31.68
N VAL A 9 -8.74 1.91 32.71
CA VAL A 9 -8.81 1.41 34.09
C VAL A 9 -9.37 2.53 34.96
N THR A 10 -10.41 2.24 35.72
CA THR A 10 -11.09 3.23 36.59
C THR A 10 -11.14 2.68 38.01
N ASN A 11 -10.62 3.45 38.96
CA ASN A 11 -10.76 3.19 40.39
C ASN A 11 -12.06 3.80 40.91
N ASP A 12 -12.62 3.16 41.94
CA ASP A 12 -13.82 3.60 42.67
C ASP A 12 -13.44 4.24 44.03
N ILE A 13 -14.43 4.63 44.84
CA ILE A 13 -14.32 5.30 46.15
C ILE A 13 -13.13 4.81 47.00
N PRO A 14 -12.40 5.73 47.68
CA PRO A 14 -12.69 7.17 47.86
C PRO A 14 -12.15 8.10 46.76
N ASP A 15 -11.23 7.62 45.92
CA ASP A 15 -10.58 8.43 44.88
C ASP A 15 -10.93 7.91 43.48
N PHE A 16 -11.78 8.65 42.78
CA PHE A 16 -12.13 8.38 41.39
C PHE A 16 -10.98 8.80 40.46
N HIS A 17 -10.27 7.80 39.95
CA HIS A 17 -9.21 8.01 38.95
C HIS A 17 -9.41 7.08 37.75
N THR A 18 -9.42 7.66 36.55
CA THR A 18 -9.48 6.93 35.29
C THR A 18 -8.18 7.10 34.51
N LEU A 19 -7.47 6.00 34.28
CA LEU A 19 -6.31 5.96 33.42
C LEU A 19 -6.70 5.41 32.04
N ARG A 20 -6.18 6.06 31.00
CA ARG A 20 -6.52 5.74 29.61
C ARG A 20 -5.25 5.60 28.79
N LYS A 21 -5.14 4.51 28.04
CA LYS A 21 -4.09 4.31 27.04
C LYS A 21 -4.72 3.93 25.70
N VAL A 22 -4.06 4.34 24.64
CA VAL A 22 -4.54 4.24 23.27
C VAL A 22 -3.44 3.61 22.42
N GLY A 23 -3.82 2.70 21.53
CA GLY A 23 -3.00 2.21 20.44
C GLY A 23 -3.75 2.30 19.11
N TYR A 24 -3.00 2.40 18.01
CA TYR A 24 -3.56 2.31 16.66
C TYR A 24 -3.38 0.88 16.14
N MET A 25 -4.46 0.32 15.62
CA MET A 25 -4.43 -0.95 14.92
C MET A 25 -4.66 -0.69 13.43
N HIS A 26 -3.69 -1.09 12.62
CA HIS A 26 -3.78 -1.01 11.17
C HIS A 26 -4.17 -2.39 10.61
N VAL A 27 -5.21 -2.42 9.78
CA VAL A 27 -5.63 -3.60 9.03
C VAL A 27 -5.06 -3.48 7.63
N VAL A 28 -4.17 -4.43 7.32
CA VAL A 28 -3.49 -4.53 6.02
C VAL A 28 -4.23 -5.51 5.13
N SER A 29 -4.46 -5.12 3.88
CA SER A 29 -5.00 -5.95 2.81
C SER A 29 -3.96 -6.06 1.70
N LEU A 30 -3.39 -7.24 1.54
CA LEU A 30 -2.45 -7.50 0.45
C LEU A 30 -3.19 -7.66 -0.87
N PRO A 31 -2.60 -7.18 -1.99
CA PRO A 31 -3.18 -7.40 -3.31
C PRO A 31 -3.28 -8.90 -3.58
N GLN A 32 -4.45 -9.36 -4.00
CA GLN A 32 -4.66 -10.77 -4.35
C GLN A 32 -4.34 -10.96 -5.83
N GLY A 33 -3.21 -11.60 -6.13
CA GLY A 33 -2.74 -11.85 -7.49
C GLY A 33 -1.52 -11.01 -7.90
N SER A 34 -1.18 -11.08 -9.18
CA SER A 34 -0.04 -10.36 -9.77
C SER A 34 -0.49 -9.05 -10.41
N PRO A 35 0.41 -8.05 -10.54
CA PRO A 35 0.13 -6.89 -11.36
C PRO A 35 -0.05 -7.27 -12.83
N GLU A 36 -0.93 -6.54 -13.51
CA GLU A 36 -1.15 -6.68 -14.95
C GLU A 36 -0.50 -5.52 -15.70
N VAL A 37 0.23 -5.85 -16.77
CA VAL A 37 0.88 -4.88 -17.64
C VAL A 37 0.14 -4.78 -18.96
N LEU A 38 -0.34 -3.60 -19.28
CA LEU A 38 -0.93 -3.27 -20.57
C LEU A 38 0.00 -2.33 -21.35
N VAL A 39 0.26 -2.65 -22.61
CA VAL A 39 1.06 -1.84 -23.54
C VAL A 39 0.17 -1.27 -24.65
N GLU A 40 0.50 -0.08 -25.16
CA GLU A 40 -0.27 0.54 -26.26
C GLU A 40 -0.13 -0.23 -27.59
N LYS A 41 1.02 -0.87 -27.83
CA LYS A 41 1.32 -1.60 -29.07
C LYS A 41 1.98 -2.94 -28.76
N GLN A 42 1.74 -3.93 -29.62
CA GLN A 42 2.41 -5.24 -29.51
C GLN A 42 3.84 -5.23 -30.09
N ARG A 43 4.18 -4.25 -30.93
CA ARG A 43 5.48 -4.12 -31.59
C ARG A 43 5.87 -2.65 -31.66
N TYR A 44 7.16 -2.38 -31.49
CA TYR A 44 7.74 -1.04 -31.48
C TYR A 44 8.95 -1.01 -32.41
N ALA A 45 9.17 0.12 -33.08
CA ALA A 45 10.39 0.36 -33.84
C ALA A 45 11.57 0.71 -32.91
N ILE A 46 12.79 0.57 -33.41
CA ILE A 46 13.98 1.00 -32.68
C ILE A 46 13.92 2.53 -32.48
N GLY A 47 14.12 2.98 -31.24
CA GLY A 47 14.05 4.39 -30.85
C GLY A 47 12.62 4.89 -30.52
N GLU A 48 11.60 4.04 -30.64
CA GLU A 48 10.24 4.37 -30.26
C GLU A 48 10.02 4.26 -28.74
N THR A 49 9.26 5.18 -28.16
CA THR A 49 8.90 5.15 -26.74
C THR A 49 7.83 4.11 -26.46
N VAL A 50 8.12 3.17 -25.56
CA VAL A 50 7.14 2.21 -25.05
C VAL A 50 6.33 2.86 -23.95
N LYS A 51 5.02 2.94 -24.14
CA LYS A 51 4.07 3.39 -23.12
C LYS A 51 3.28 2.20 -22.60
N ALA A 52 3.36 1.99 -21.28
CA ALA A 52 2.77 0.88 -20.59
C ALA A 52 2.10 1.34 -19.29
N ASN A 53 1.07 0.62 -18.88
CA ASN A 53 0.41 0.79 -17.59
C ASN A 53 0.52 -0.50 -16.79
N CYS A 54 1.00 -0.41 -15.56
CA CYS A 54 1.05 -1.52 -14.61
C CYS A 54 -0.03 -1.30 -13.56
N THR A 55 -1.03 -2.16 -13.54
CA THR A 55 -2.14 -2.09 -12.59
C THR A 55 -1.99 -3.19 -11.55
N THR A 56 -1.98 -2.82 -10.27
CA THR A 56 -1.99 -3.78 -9.16
C THR A 56 -3.42 -4.05 -8.70
N PRO A 57 -3.72 -5.26 -8.19
CA PRO A 57 -4.99 -5.51 -7.50
C PRO A 57 -5.17 -4.57 -6.29
N PRO A 58 -6.41 -4.36 -5.82
CA PRO A 58 -6.69 -3.52 -4.67
C PRO A 58 -5.88 -3.94 -3.43
N SER A 59 -5.23 -2.96 -2.79
CA SER A 59 -4.40 -3.16 -1.60
C SER A 59 -4.54 -2.01 -0.62
N ASN A 60 -4.28 -2.29 0.66
CA ASN A 60 -4.24 -1.27 1.71
C ASN A 60 -3.11 -1.62 2.70
N PRO A 61 -2.04 -0.80 2.82
CA PRO A 61 -1.80 0.45 2.09
C PRO A 61 -1.55 0.22 0.58
N ALA A 62 -1.47 1.31 -0.19
CA ALA A 62 -1.17 1.24 -1.62
C ALA A 62 0.15 0.49 -1.87
N THR A 63 0.16 -0.37 -2.89
CA THR A 63 1.33 -1.18 -3.24
C THR A 63 2.38 -0.35 -3.98
N ASN A 64 3.65 -0.54 -3.63
CA ASN A 64 4.78 0.04 -4.37
C ASN A 64 4.99 -0.74 -5.67
N VAL A 65 5.06 -0.03 -6.80
CA VAL A 65 5.25 -0.63 -8.12
C VAL A 65 6.61 -0.19 -8.66
N THR A 66 7.40 -1.13 -9.15
CA THR A 66 8.70 -0.86 -9.79
C THR A 66 8.74 -1.49 -11.18
N TRP A 67 9.35 -0.79 -12.12
CA TRP A 67 9.49 -1.25 -13.50
C TRP A 67 10.88 -1.80 -13.76
N THR A 68 10.95 -2.93 -14.46
CA THR A 68 12.19 -3.47 -15.01
C THR A 68 11.98 -3.87 -16.47
N VAL A 69 12.99 -3.65 -17.30
CA VAL A 69 13.01 -4.08 -18.70
C VAL A 69 14.25 -4.94 -18.90
N ASN A 70 14.05 -6.22 -19.26
CA ASN A 70 15.14 -7.20 -19.39
C ASN A 70 16.05 -7.30 -18.16
N GLY A 71 15.47 -7.14 -16.96
CA GLY A 71 16.21 -7.17 -15.68
C GLY A 71 16.88 -5.85 -15.29
N ILE A 72 16.76 -4.80 -16.11
CA ILE A 72 17.32 -3.47 -15.81
C ILE A 72 16.21 -2.58 -15.21
N PRO A 73 16.42 -1.98 -14.02
CA PRO A 73 15.47 -1.05 -13.42
C PRO A 73 15.24 0.19 -14.28
N VAL A 74 13.97 0.60 -14.40
CA VAL A 74 13.60 1.89 -15.00
C VAL A 74 13.53 2.92 -13.87
N PRO A 75 14.22 4.07 -13.98
CA PRO A 75 14.16 5.11 -12.95
C PRO A 75 12.77 5.72 -12.86
N GLU A 76 12.32 6.04 -11.63
CA GLU A 76 10.96 6.54 -11.35
C GLU A 76 10.64 7.94 -11.93
N ASN A 77 11.64 8.65 -12.48
CA ASN A 77 11.54 10.06 -12.91
C ASN A 77 11.66 10.23 -14.43
N LEU A 78 10.93 9.44 -15.22
CA LEU A 78 10.93 9.51 -16.69
C LEU A 78 9.79 10.40 -17.22
#